data_AF-A0A3B9VZZ1-F1
#
_entry.id   AF-A0A3B9VZZ1-F1
#
_cell.length_a   1.000
_cell.length_b   1.000
_cell.length_c   1.000
_cell.angle_alpha   90.00
_cell.angle_beta   90.00
_cell.angle_gamma   90.00
#
_symmetry.space_group_name_H-M   'P 1'
#
loop_
_entity.id
_entity.type
_entity.pdbx_description
1 polymer ?
#
loop_
_entity_poly.entity_id
_entity_poly.type
_entity_poly.pdbx_seq_one_letter_code
_entity_poly.pdbx_strand_id
1 'polypeptide(L)'
;GPVEDGERVVRPLKEFGSPVLDFCQPKPFLEHQKMFDPSFPHGWHYYVRSCDVAALSDDVIDVMVEHGRRIVSPITSIALWQMGGAV
;
A
#
# COMPACT_ATOMS: atom_id res chain seq x y z
N GLY A 1 -0.19 16.51 10.36
CA GLY A 1 -0.82 17.84 10.35
C GLY A 1 -2.14 17.77 11.10
N PRO A 2 -2.96 18.84 11.04
CA PRO A 2 -4.34 18.82 11.53
C PRO A 2 -5.16 17.72 10.84
N VAL A 3 -6.08 17.10 11.56
CA VAL A 3 -6.90 15.98 11.05
C VAL A 3 -7.91 16.46 10.02
N GLU A 4 -8.42 17.68 10.21
CA GLU A 4 -9.44 18.32 9.37
C GLU A 4 -8.92 18.57 7.95
N ASP A 5 -7.63 18.92 7.84
CA ASP A 5 -6.93 19.02 6.57
C ASP A 5 -6.74 17.65 5.90
N GLY A 6 -6.57 16.60 6.70
CA GLY A 6 -6.39 15.23 6.22
C GLY A 6 -7.53 14.77 5.33
N GLU A 7 -8.79 14.93 5.77
CA GLU A 7 -9.97 14.52 4.99
C GLU A 7 -10.01 15.24 3.63
N ARG A 8 -9.74 16.55 3.63
CA ARG A 8 -9.70 17.33 2.38
C ARG A 8 -8.62 16.83 1.43
N VAL A 9 -7.46 16.41 1.95
CA VAL A 9 -6.32 15.94 1.15
C VAL A 9 -6.55 14.52 0.63
N VAL A 10 -7.14 13.61 1.42
CA VAL A 10 -7.35 12.21 1.01
C VAL A 10 -8.62 12.01 0.18
N ARG A 11 -9.59 12.94 0.23
CA ARG A 11 -10.86 12.83 -0.49
C ARG A 11 -10.72 12.45 -1.98
N PRO A 12 -9.83 13.07 -2.78
CA PRO A 12 -9.66 12.68 -4.18
C PRO A 12 -9.27 11.20 -4.36
N LEU A 13 -8.49 10.63 -3.43
CA LEU A 13 -8.13 9.21 -3.45
C LEU A 13 -9.33 8.32 -3.08
N LYS A 14 -10.15 8.75 -2.13
CA LYS A 14 -11.38 8.05 -1.70
C LYS A 14 -12.47 8.05 -2.77
N GLU A 15 -12.53 9.12 -3.57
CA GLU A 15 -13.49 9.29 -4.68
C GLU A 15 -12.98 8.70 -6.01
N PHE A 16 -11.70 8.32 -6.08
CA PHE A 16 -11.13 7.75 -7.29
C PHE A 16 -11.59 6.30 -7.50
N GLY A 17 -12.49 6.11 -8.46
CA GLY A 17 -13.01 4.79 -8.80
C GLY A 17 -14.03 4.28 -7.79
N SER A 18 -13.90 3.02 -7.39
CA SER A 18 -14.76 2.38 -6.38
C SER A 18 -13.88 1.56 -5.44
N PRO A 19 -13.34 2.18 -4.37
CA PRO A 19 -12.45 1.48 -3.45
C PRO A 19 -13.20 0.35 -2.74
N VAL A 20 -12.57 -0.81 -2.64
CA VAL A 20 -13.13 -1.97 -1.92
C VAL A 20 -13.15 -1.72 -0.41
N LEU A 21 -12.15 -0.98 0.09
CA LEU A 21 -11.99 -0.62 1.51
C LEU A 21 -11.41 0.78 1.62
N ASP A 22 -11.88 1.55 2.62
CA ASP A 22 -11.30 2.83 3.02
C ASP A 22 -10.79 2.75 4.46
N PHE A 23 -9.46 2.76 4.63
CA PHE A 23 -8.80 2.80 5.94
C PHE A 23 -8.22 4.19 6.28
N CYS A 24 -8.45 5.19 5.44
CA CYS A 24 -8.02 6.58 5.63
C CYS A 24 -8.96 7.28 6.61
N GLN A 25 -8.73 7.01 7.89
CA GLN A 25 -9.52 7.52 9.00
C GLN A 25 -8.61 8.11 10.07
N PRO A 26 -9.07 9.11 10.85
CA PRO A 26 -8.31 9.62 11.98
C PRO A 26 -7.97 8.50 12.95
N LYS A 27 -6.69 8.40 13.34
CA LYS A 27 -6.20 7.38 14.27
C LYS A 27 -4.99 7.87 15.05
N PRO A 28 -4.77 7.38 16.28
CA PRO A 28 -3.51 7.62 16.99
C PRO A 28 -2.33 7.13 16.16
N PHE A 29 -1.21 7.85 16.23
CA PHE A 29 -0.02 7.54 15.44
C PHE A 29 0.48 6.10 15.65
N LEU A 30 0.48 5.62 16.91
CA LEU A 30 0.93 4.26 17.21
C LEU A 30 -0.01 3.18 16.65
N GLU A 31 -1.31 3.45 16.58
CA GLU A 31 -2.27 2.55 15.94
C GLU A 31 -2.06 2.54 14.41
N HIS A 32 -1.71 3.68 13.82
CA HIS A 32 -1.33 3.72 12.41
C HIS A 32 -0.05 2.91 12.14
N GLN A 33 0.99 3.10 12.95
CA GLN A 33 2.27 2.42 12.78
C GLN A 33 2.16 0.89 12.87
N LYS A 34 1.27 0.38 13.74
CA LYS A 34 1.10 -1.06 13.96
C LYS A 34 0.12 -1.73 12.99
N MET A 35 -0.46 -0.98 12.05
CA MET A 35 -1.57 -1.49 11.23
C MET A 35 -1.22 -2.73 10.39
N PHE A 36 0.06 -2.95 10.10
CA PHE A 36 0.55 -4.10 9.33
C PHE A 36 1.17 -5.21 10.17
N ASP A 37 1.27 -5.07 11.51
CA ASP A 37 1.83 -6.11 12.40
C ASP A 37 1.16 -7.49 12.18
N PRO A 38 -0.18 -7.58 12.01
CA PRO A 38 -0.84 -8.86 11.77
C PRO A 38 -0.49 -9.52 10.43
N SER A 39 0.09 -8.79 9.47
CA SER A 39 0.47 -9.32 8.16
C SER A 39 1.76 -10.16 8.21
N PHE A 40 2.56 -10.02 9.27
CA PHE A 40 3.87 -10.66 9.41
C PHE A 40 4.03 -11.43 10.74
N PRO A 41 3.20 -12.44 11.01
CA PRO A 41 3.29 -13.21 12.24
C PRO A 41 4.64 -13.94 12.38
N HIS A 42 5.09 -14.06 13.62
CA HIS A 42 6.31 -14.80 13.94
C HIS A 42 6.19 -16.29 13.57
N GLY A 43 7.29 -16.89 13.10
CA GLY A 43 7.38 -18.31 12.77
C GLY A 43 7.01 -18.68 11.33
N TRP A 44 6.65 -17.71 10.50
CA TRP A 44 6.42 -17.91 9.07
C TRP A 44 7.70 -17.75 8.24
N HIS A 45 7.67 -18.28 7.02
CA HIS A 45 8.77 -18.15 6.06
C HIS A 45 8.47 -17.03 5.06
N TYR A 46 9.38 -16.06 4.99
CA TYR A 46 9.25 -14.91 4.10
C TYR A 46 10.41 -14.87 3.12
N TYR A 47 10.09 -14.57 1.87
CA TYR A 47 11.08 -14.20 0.86
C TYR A 47 10.63 -12.89 0.23
N VAL A 48 11.50 -11.88 0.29
CA VAL A 48 11.19 -10.52 -0.16
C VAL A 48 12.21 -10.12 -1.22
N ARG A 49 11.70 -9.57 -2.33
CA ARG A 49 12.50 -8.84 -3.31
C ARG A 49 11.85 -7.49 -3.55
N SER A 50 12.67 -6.46 -3.70
CA SER A 50 12.24 -5.12 -4.03
C SER A 50 13.20 -4.51 -5.04
N CYS A 51 12.70 -3.53 -5.78
CA CYS A 51 13.48 -2.63 -6.59
C CYS A 51 12.80 -1.27 -6.63
N ASP A 52 13.59 -0.23 -6.91
CA ASP A 52 13.06 1.09 -7.20
C ASP A 52 12.76 1.21 -8.70
N VAL A 53 11.70 1.95 -9.01
CA VAL A 53 11.36 2.36 -10.38
C VAL A 53 11.27 3.88 -10.42
N ALA A 54 11.78 4.47 -11.50
CA ALA A 54 11.76 5.93 -11.65
C ALA A 54 10.33 6.48 -11.84
N ALA A 55 9.44 5.67 -12.42
CA ALA A 55 8.04 6.01 -12.62
C ALA A 55 7.20 4.73 -12.65
N LEU A 56 5.91 4.87 -12.32
CA LEU A 56 4.90 3.83 -12.54
C LEU A 56 4.39 3.94 -13.98
N SER A 57 5.17 3.45 -14.94
CA SER A 57 4.78 3.40 -16.36
C SER A 57 3.80 2.25 -16.64
N ASP A 58 3.14 2.29 -17.79
CA ASP A 58 2.24 1.23 -18.25
C ASP A 58 2.96 -0.13 -18.29
N ASP A 59 4.20 -0.18 -18.78
CA ASP A 59 5.01 -1.41 -18.79
C ASP A 59 5.24 -1.99 -17.38
N VAL A 60 5.49 -1.13 -16.38
CA VAL A 60 5.65 -1.56 -14.99
C VAL A 60 4.34 -2.08 -14.44
N ILE A 61 3.23 -1.39 -14.73
CA ILE A 61 1.88 -1.81 -14.34
C ILE A 61 1.55 -3.18 -14.96
N ASP A 62 1.85 -3.39 -16.23
CA ASP A 62 1.58 -4.64 -16.94
C ASP A 62 2.34 -5.82 -16.32
N VAL A 63 3.63 -5.65 -16.04
CA VAL A 63 4.44 -6.67 -15.34
C VAL A 63 3.87 -6.99 -13.96
N MET A 64 3.46 -5.96 -13.21
CA MET A 64 2.88 -6.15 -11.89
C MET A 64 1.54 -6.89 -11.93
N VAL A 65 0.66 -6.55 -12.88
CA VAL A 65 -0.63 -7.23 -13.07
C VAL A 65 -0.41 -8.68 -13.50
N GLU A 66 0.52 -8.93 -14.42
CA GLU A 66 0.87 -10.28 -14.88
C GLU A 66 1.32 -11.15 -13.71
N HIS A 67 2.26 -10.67 -12.89
CA HIS A 67 2.77 -11.42 -11.76
C HIS A 67 1.77 -11.50 -10.59
N GLY A 68 0.98 -10.46 -10.35
CA GLY A 68 -0.07 -10.45 -9.34
C GLY A 68 -1.12 -11.54 -9.60
N ARG A 69 -1.50 -11.74 -10.86
CA ARG A 69 -2.43 -12.82 -11.28
C ARG A 69 -1.88 -14.23 -11.09
N ARG A 70 -0.56 -14.39 -10.93
CA ARG A 70 0.11 -15.68 -10.72
C ARG A 70 0.28 -16.03 -9.24
N ILE A 71 -0.12 -15.13 -8.32
CA ILE A 71 -0.04 -15.39 -6.89
C ILE A 71 -1.00 -16.52 -6.53
N VAL A 72 -0.46 -17.60 -5.97
CA VAL A 72 -1.22 -18.76 -5.47
C VAL A 72 -1.25 -18.85 -3.95
N SER A 73 -0.25 -18.27 -3.28
CA SER A 73 -0.19 -18.23 -1.83
C SER A 73 -1.17 -17.18 -1.29
N PRO A 74 -2.00 -17.52 -0.29
CA PRO A 74 -3.01 -16.59 0.25
C PRO A 74 -2.41 -15.41 1.03
N ILE A 75 -1.11 -15.43 1.30
CA ILE A 75 -0.40 -14.44 2.13
C ILE A 75 0.67 -13.68 1.34
N THR A 76 0.86 -14.00 0.06
CA THR A 76 1.82 -13.29 -0.80
C THR A 76 1.16 -12.05 -1.39
N SER A 77 1.88 -10.94 -1.41
CA SER A 77 1.45 -9.68 -2.02
C SER A 77 2.56 -9.07 -2.87
N ILE A 78 2.16 -8.20 -3.81
CA ILE A 78 3.05 -7.26 -4.49
C ILE A 78 2.60 -5.87 -4.04
N ALA A 79 3.54 -5.06 -3.53
CA ALA A 79 3.25 -3.74 -2.98
C ALA A 79 3.97 -2.64 -3.75
N LEU A 80 3.32 -1.48 -3.86
CA LEU A 80 3.89 -0.24 -4.38
C LEU A 80 4.00 0.78 -3.27
N TRP A 81 5.16 1.41 -3.17
CA TRP A 81 5.43 2.45 -2.18
C TRP A 81 5.83 3.74 -2.90
N GLN A 82 5.06 4.81 -2.69
CA GLN A 82 5.39 6.13 -3.20
C GLN A 82 6.16 6.87 -2.11
N MET A 83 7.47 7.03 -2.30
CA MET A 83 8.36 7.65 -1.31
C MET A 83 8.27 9.17 -1.39
N GLY A 84 8.66 9.78 -2.52
CA GLY A 84 8.45 11.20 -2.86
C GLY A 84 8.94 12.22 -1.81
N GLY A 85 8.74 13.51 -2.10
CA GLY A 85 8.79 14.57 -1.08
C GLY A 85 10.06 14.61 -0.20
N ALA A 86 9.87 14.50 1.11
CA ALA A 86 10.89 14.79 2.14
C ALA A 86 11.86 13.63 2.45
N VAL A 87 11.89 12.60 1.60
CA VAL A 87 12.78 11.44 1.71
C VAL A 87 14.18 11.77 1.25
#